data_AF-A0A938GS79-F1
#
_entry.id   AF-A0A938GS79-F1
#
_cell.length_a   1.000
_cell.length_b   1.000
_cell.length_c   1.000
_cell.angle_alpha   90.00
_cell.angle_beta   90.00
_cell.angle_gamma   90.00
#
_symmetry.space_group_name_H-M   'P 1'
#
loop_
_entity.id
_entity.type
_entity.pdbx_description
1 polymer ?
#
loop_
_entity_poly.entity_id
_entity_poly.type
_entity_poly.pdbx_seq_one_letter_code
_entity_poly.pdbx_strand_id
1 'polypeptide(L)'
;MNPLLLPLLLLALNGHAAVTLSPVADRPAAKVLAGIENEHLKISFVAATRGGQASARPVVQVRTATGWVVAPLDPSAESYQVLSAADGVTLEITTRGFHPRWTVPAKAKSSVSQVIWNTGKSHEAIVAGVTRLDARRLRVRFHPLPIGTLEATWALAPGERSVQVSLQFTPAAAGQFSLGYFLFNRQPLAEVDELLLPMLVNAKRFPSKEYTLLQTQCPTPVSLMQVGAMTWAVSGDRGSTPFEFPTPAQSRYGLHIRNPSGQVQPSIYGPLVGTPGAHASAGRPLEFVFRVLVQPGDWYAAYRTVADEVFGWSDYRVNGQVSLTEAALNMIDLYLDDERGGWWERAKAPYQVESKNGSTQSSPMTAVSLYRLTGDRELYRRRTLPTLEFMLSRDGPHFSPVPENTGGYAKGSMKGPVDIFGGAVFGGLWELMNRRTPAFRDIAFPQQGIRGTRTQQGFQHHSQPFDEWLGHYLINGDRTALDRAVREADDYIAAAITRRPSVELGTQPFFLMAYTPAWEGLLRLHEVTGEKRFLDAAALGARMVMTGMWTQPTPIAGDVVIHPGNYCHGDKLDRLLHKGEIEFRLGWPRQAGDTPERKAPGWLVSPVGLGFEQPTTYTYKDNGGRMIFQAPW
;
A
#
# COMPACT_ATOMS: atom_id res chain seq x y z
N MET A 1 33.22 10.42 52.58
CA MET A 1 31.87 9.82 52.71
C MET A 1 31.04 10.30 51.54
N ASN A 2 30.82 9.44 50.56
CA ASN A 2 30.02 9.70 49.36
C ASN A 2 29.40 8.35 48.97
N PRO A 3 28.08 8.12 49.06
CA PRO A 3 27.48 6.93 48.50
C PRO A 3 27.00 7.19 47.07
N LEU A 4 27.43 6.31 46.18
CA LEU A 4 27.00 6.22 44.79
C LEU A 4 25.48 6.03 44.68
N LEU A 5 24.85 6.80 43.81
CA LEU A 5 23.51 6.53 43.27
C LEU A 5 23.68 5.75 41.97
N LEU A 6 23.41 4.44 42.03
CA LEU A 6 23.25 3.56 40.88
C LEU A 6 21.79 3.68 40.40
N PRO A 7 21.49 4.06 39.14
CA PRO A 7 20.13 4.00 38.65
C PRO A 7 19.78 2.54 38.35
N LEU A 8 18.88 1.98 39.16
CA LEU A 8 18.24 0.69 38.90
C LEU A 8 17.38 0.85 37.64
N LEU A 9 17.85 0.30 36.52
CA LEU A 9 17.06 0.17 35.30
C LEU A 9 15.98 -0.90 35.58
N LEU A 10 14.76 -0.47 35.89
CA LEU A 10 13.59 -1.34 35.87
C LEU A 10 13.32 -1.75 34.42
N LEU A 11 13.89 -2.88 33.99
CA LEU A 11 13.38 -3.62 32.84
C LEU A 11 11.97 -4.10 33.20
N ALA A 12 10.96 -3.46 32.62
CA ALA A 12 9.62 -4.03 32.54
C ALA A 12 9.68 -5.30 31.69
N LEU A 13 9.86 -6.45 32.34
CA LEU A 13 9.68 -7.77 31.76
C LEU A 13 8.20 -7.94 31.39
N ASN A 14 7.84 -7.57 30.17
CA ASN A 14 6.61 -8.06 29.55
C ASN A 14 6.81 -9.57 29.30
N GLY A 15 6.22 -10.40 30.17
CA GLY A 15 6.40 -11.85 30.24
C GLY A 15 5.82 -12.68 29.09
N HIS A 16 5.94 -12.23 27.84
CA HIS A 16 5.70 -13.08 26.68
C HIS A 16 7.05 -13.67 26.25
N ALA A 17 7.15 -15.00 26.16
CA ALA A 17 8.36 -15.65 25.69
C ALA A 17 8.68 -15.14 24.28
N ALA A 18 9.84 -14.52 24.10
CA ALA A 18 10.27 -13.98 22.81
C ALA A 18 10.28 -15.10 21.76
N VAL A 19 9.95 -14.78 20.50
CA VAL A 19 10.15 -15.70 19.37
C VAL A 19 11.59 -16.20 19.43
N THR A 20 11.74 -17.50 19.62
CA THR A 20 13.05 -18.13 19.73
C THR A 20 13.49 -18.60 18.34
N LEU A 21 14.69 -18.21 17.95
CA LEU A 21 15.35 -18.64 16.72
C LEU A 21 16.60 -19.43 17.11
N SER A 22 16.50 -20.76 17.09
CA SER A 22 17.62 -21.62 17.44
C SER A 22 18.73 -21.51 16.39
N PRO A 23 20.00 -21.34 16.80
CA PRO A 23 21.10 -21.25 15.86
C PRO A 23 21.32 -22.59 15.14
N VAL A 24 21.82 -22.51 13.91
CA VAL A 24 22.27 -23.66 13.14
C VAL A 24 23.79 -23.77 13.24
N ALA A 25 24.28 -24.94 13.69
CA ALA A 25 25.69 -25.27 13.61
C ALA A 25 26.00 -25.73 12.18
N ASP A 26 26.78 -24.92 11.45
CA ASP A 26 27.12 -25.24 10.07
C ASP A 26 28.13 -26.40 10.01
N ARG A 27 27.96 -27.27 9.01
CA ARG A 27 28.87 -28.37 8.74
C ARG A 27 29.37 -28.22 7.31
N PRO A 28 30.70 -28.09 7.09
CA PRO A 28 31.27 -28.18 5.75
C PRO A 28 30.81 -29.49 5.08
N ALA A 29 30.39 -29.43 3.82
CA ALA A 29 29.88 -30.57 3.04
C ALA A 29 28.61 -31.25 3.59
N ALA A 30 27.62 -30.47 4.00
CA ALA A 30 26.31 -30.98 4.40
C ALA A 30 25.64 -31.83 3.31
N LYS A 31 25.26 -33.07 3.66
CA LYS A 31 24.57 -34.02 2.77
C LYS A 31 23.22 -33.45 2.32
N VAL A 32 22.95 -33.45 1.01
CA VAL A 32 21.62 -33.16 0.46
C VAL A 32 20.65 -34.28 0.85
N LEU A 33 19.54 -33.92 1.49
CA LEU A 33 18.48 -34.83 1.91
C LEU A 33 17.45 -35.05 0.79
N ALA A 34 16.96 -33.95 0.21
CA ALA A 34 16.01 -33.93 -0.90
C ALA A 34 16.02 -32.56 -1.59
N GLY A 35 15.58 -32.49 -2.84
CA GLY A 35 15.43 -31.24 -3.57
C GLY A 35 14.42 -31.30 -4.72
N ILE A 36 13.99 -30.12 -5.15
CA ILE A 36 13.10 -29.86 -6.29
C ILE A 36 13.70 -28.77 -7.16
N GLU A 37 13.43 -28.81 -8.46
CA GLU A 37 13.95 -27.83 -9.41
C GLU A 37 13.03 -27.62 -10.60
N ASN A 38 13.13 -26.43 -11.21
CA ASN A 38 12.56 -26.08 -12.50
C ASN A 38 13.57 -25.22 -13.29
N GLU A 39 13.14 -24.53 -14.34
CA GLU A 39 13.98 -23.67 -15.18
C GLU A 39 14.54 -22.42 -14.49
N HIS A 40 13.95 -22.00 -13.37
CA HIS A 40 14.28 -20.76 -12.65
C HIS A 40 14.92 -21.00 -11.29
N LEU A 41 14.55 -22.08 -10.60
CA LEU A 41 14.89 -22.33 -9.21
C LEU A 41 15.32 -23.78 -8.97
N LYS A 42 16.29 -23.97 -8.08
CA LYS A 42 16.56 -25.23 -7.41
C LYS A 42 16.54 -25.02 -5.92
N ILE A 43 15.80 -25.87 -5.21
CA ILE A 43 15.72 -25.85 -3.75
C ILE A 43 16.06 -27.22 -3.25
N SER A 44 17.09 -27.27 -2.42
CA SER A 44 17.55 -28.49 -1.77
C SER A 44 17.59 -28.28 -0.27
N PHE A 45 17.18 -29.28 0.50
CA PHE A 45 17.41 -29.31 1.93
C PHE A 45 18.67 -30.10 2.23
N VAL A 46 19.57 -29.53 3.01
CA VAL A 46 20.82 -30.16 3.45
C VAL A 46 20.78 -30.46 4.94
N ALA A 47 21.46 -31.54 5.36
CA ALA A 47 21.55 -31.93 6.76
C ALA A 47 22.22 -30.83 7.60
N ALA A 48 21.66 -30.56 8.79
CA ALA A 48 22.13 -29.53 9.71
C ALA A 48 21.96 -29.96 11.16
N THR A 49 22.44 -29.15 12.10
CA THR A 49 22.12 -29.27 13.52
C THR A 49 21.54 -27.96 14.01
N ARG A 50 20.33 -27.97 14.58
CA ARG A 50 19.64 -26.79 15.10
C ARG A 50 19.24 -27.04 16.55
N GLY A 51 19.61 -26.13 17.47
CA GLY A 51 19.29 -26.28 18.89
C GLY A 51 19.79 -27.59 19.52
N GLY A 52 20.91 -28.13 19.02
CA GLY A 52 21.45 -29.42 19.46
C GLY A 52 20.78 -30.66 18.86
N GLN A 53 19.74 -30.51 18.03
CA GLN A 53 19.02 -31.61 17.37
C GLN A 53 19.44 -31.75 15.91
N ALA A 54 19.35 -32.98 15.37
CA ALA A 54 19.48 -33.21 13.93
C ALA A 54 18.35 -32.48 13.20
N SER A 55 18.72 -31.74 12.15
CA SER A 55 17.80 -30.88 11.39
C SER A 55 18.15 -30.84 9.91
N ALA A 56 17.38 -30.07 9.15
CA ALA A 56 17.72 -29.66 7.80
C ALA A 56 17.63 -28.13 7.64
N ARG A 57 18.27 -27.60 6.60
CA ARG A 57 18.13 -26.20 6.15
C ARG A 57 18.07 -26.11 4.63
N PRO A 58 17.40 -25.10 4.05
CA PRO A 58 17.35 -24.90 2.62
C PRO A 58 18.70 -24.38 2.09
N VAL A 59 18.95 -24.74 0.84
CA VAL A 59 19.93 -24.15 -0.06
C VAL A 59 19.18 -23.85 -1.35
N VAL A 60 19.24 -22.60 -1.78
CA VAL A 60 18.52 -22.12 -2.96
C VAL A 60 19.53 -21.76 -4.03
N GLN A 61 19.32 -22.26 -5.24
CA GLN A 61 20.02 -21.81 -6.43
C GLN A 61 19.02 -21.16 -7.38
N VAL A 62 19.40 -20.02 -7.94
CA VAL A 62 18.58 -19.28 -8.89
C VAL A 62 19.26 -19.24 -10.25
N ARG A 63 18.47 -19.28 -11.31
CA ARG A 63 18.96 -19.15 -12.69
C ARG A 63 19.20 -17.68 -13.01
N THR A 64 20.43 -17.34 -13.36
CA THR A 64 20.82 -16.03 -13.89
C THR A 64 21.21 -16.13 -15.37
N ALA A 65 21.51 -14.99 -16.00
CA ALA A 65 22.02 -14.96 -17.37
C ALA A 65 23.36 -15.71 -17.54
N THR A 66 24.17 -15.81 -16.47
CA THR A 66 25.50 -16.43 -16.49
C THR A 66 25.51 -17.88 -15.98
N GLY A 67 24.38 -18.39 -15.48
CA GLY A 67 24.27 -19.77 -15.02
C GLY A 67 23.47 -19.91 -13.73
N TRP A 68 23.72 -20.98 -12.99
CA TRP A 68 23.12 -21.20 -11.67
C TRP A 68 23.99 -20.54 -10.59
N VAL A 69 23.37 -19.75 -9.72
CA VAL A 69 24.04 -19.08 -8.60
C VAL A 69 23.38 -19.51 -7.30
N VAL A 70 24.19 -19.89 -6.31
CA VAL A 70 23.70 -20.15 -4.94
C VAL A 70 23.32 -18.81 -4.30
N ALA A 71 22.06 -18.67 -3.89
CA ALA A 71 21.62 -17.47 -3.20
C ALA A 71 22.27 -17.39 -1.81
N PRO A 72 22.78 -16.23 -1.39
CA PRO A 72 23.32 -16.07 -0.04
C PRO A 72 22.18 -16.14 0.99
N LEU A 73 22.34 -16.99 1.99
CA LEU A 73 21.35 -17.23 3.04
C LEU A 73 22.02 -17.06 4.41
N ASP A 74 21.25 -16.72 5.44
CA ASP A 74 21.64 -16.91 6.83
C ASP A 74 21.13 -18.29 7.28
N PRO A 75 22.02 -19.27 7.55
CA PRO A 75 21.62 -20.63 7.94
C PRO A 75 20.69 -20.70 9.16
N SER A 76 20.73 -19.69 10.04
CA SER A 76 19.92 -19.61 11.26
C SER A 76 18.67 -18.75 11.10
N ALA A 77 18.47 -18.09 9.97
CA ALA A 77 17.34 -17.16 9.78
C ALA A 77 16.02 -17.88 9.57
N GLU A 78 15.99 -19.00 8.83
CA GLU A 78 14.73 -19.70 8.56
C GLU A 78 14.10 -20.15 9.87
N SER A 79 12.79 -19.95 10.02
CA SER A 79 12.09 -20.50 11.17
C SER A 79 10.62 -20.73 10.86
N TYR A 80 10.15 -21.90 11.28
CA TYR A 80 8.74 -22.27 11.30
C TYR A 80 8.26 -22.13 12.73
N GLN A 81 7.14 -21.45 12.93
CA GLN A 81 6.61 -21.16 14.24
C GLN A 81 5.17 -21.63 14.33
N VAL A 82 4.81 -22.21 15.48
CA VAL A 82 3.42 -22.40 15.86
C VAL A 82 3.16 -21.51 17.07
N LEU A 83 2.29 -20.52 16.91
CA LEU A 83 1.84 -19.67 18.00
C LEU A 83 0.59 -20.30 18.61
N SER A 84 0.59 -20.55 19.92
CA SER A 84 -0.61 -20.92 20.67
C SER A 84 -1.08 -19.74 21.53
N ALA A 85 -2.35 -19.36 21.42
CA ALA A 85 -2.96 -18.26 22.18
C ALA A 85 -4.10 -18.75 23.07
N ALA A 86 -4.39 -18.00 24.15
CA ALA A 86 -5.52 -18.27 25.01
C ALA A 86 -6.85 -17.91 24.32
N ASP A 87 -7.94 -18.57 24.68
CA ASP A 87 -9.25 -18.38 24.03
C ASP A 87 -9.79 -16.95 24.12
N GLY A 88 -9.40 -16.18 25.15
CA GLY A 88 -9.81 -14.79 25.31
C GLY A 88 -9.01 -13.78 24.48
N VAL A 89 -8.04 -14.22 23.68
CA VAL A 89 -7.31 -13.32 22.75
C VAL A 89 -8.23 -12.97 21.59
N THR A 90 -8.42 -11.66 21.37
CA THR A 90 -9.25 -11.11 20.29
C THR A 90 -8.43 -10.21 19.37
N LEU A 91 -8.76 -10.19 18.08
CA LEU A 91 -8.25 -9.24 17.11
C LEU A 91 -9.22 -8.06 17.02
N GLU A 92 -8.72 -6.85 17.25
CA GLU A 92 -9.45 -5.61 17.16
C GLU A 92 -8.86 -4.71 16.07
N ILE A 93 -9.74 -4.19 15.21
CA ILE A 93 -9.42 -3.13 14.26
C ILE A 93 -10.17 -1.88 14.71
N THR A 94 -9.44 -0.85 15.12
CA THR A 94 -10.08 0.36 15.61
C THR A 94 -10.56 1.22 14.44
N THR A 95 -11.66 1.94 14.61
CA THR A 95 -12.27 2.77 13.56
C THR A 95 -11.37 3.89 13.03
N ARG A 96 -10.25 4.20 13.70
CA ARG A 96 -9.24 5.18 13.25
C ARG A 96 -7.82 4.62 13.25
N GLY A 97 -7.65 3.32 13.47
CA GLY A 97 -6.34 2.69 13.57
C GLY A 97 -6.06 1.84 12.36
N PHE A 98 -4.90 2.08 11.74
CA PHE A 98 -4.43 1.26 10.63
C PHE A 98 -3.86 -0.07 11.13
N HIS A 99 -3.02 -0.08 12.16
CA HIS A 99 -2.44 -1.33 12.64
C HIS A 99 -3.44 -2.15 13.47
N PRO A 100 -3.48 -3.49 13.29
CA PRO A 100 -4.26 -4.38 14.14
C PRO A 100 -3.83 -4.29 15.60
N ARG A 101 -4.78 -4.56 16.50
CA ARG A 101 -4.54 -4.62 17.94
C ARG A 101 -5.05 -5.94 18.48
N TRP A 102 -4.22 -6.64 19.25
CA TRP A 102 -4.65 -7.83 19.97
C TRP A 102 -4.78 -7.53 21.45
N THR A 103 -5.95 -7.85 21.99
CA THR A 103 -6.20 -7.77 23.43
C THR A 103 -5.80 -9.09 24.06
N VAL A 104 -4.78 -9.07 24.92
CA VAL A 104 -4.27 -10.27 25.61
C VAL A 104 -4.77 -10.27 27.07
N PRO A 105 -5.55 -11.29 27.48
CA PRO A 105 -6.01 -11.40 28.87
C PRO A 105 -4.84 -11.79 29.79
N ALA A 106 -4.18 -10.82 30.42
CA ALA A 106 -3.27 -11.07 31.54
C ALA A 106 -3.97 -10.76 32.88
N LYS A 107 -3.67 -11.56 33.92
CA LYS A 107 -4.30 -11.56 35.27
C LYS A 107 -4.27 -10.23 36.05
N ALA A 108 -3.86 -9.09 35.48
CA ALA A 108 -3.87 -7.80 36.18
C ALA A 108 -4.02 -6.54 35.31
N LYS A 109 -3.95 -6.61 33.97
CA LYS A 109 -4.21 -5.51 33.00
C LYS A 109 -4.10 -6.09 31.59
N SER A 110 -5.08 -5.85 30.72
CA SER A 110 -4.99 -6.21 29.30
C SER A 110 -3.83 -5.45 28.64
N SER A 111 -2.82 -6.15 28.14
CA SER A 111 -1.79 -5.54 27.27
C SER A 111 -2.24 -5.61 25.82
N VAL A 112 -2.03 -4.53 25.07
CA VAL A 112 -2.38 -4.46 23.65
C VAL A 112 -1.13 -4.61 22.80
N SER A 113 -1.09 -5.63 21.94
CA SER A 113 0.00 -5.85 20.98
C SER A 113 -0.41 -5.43 19.57
N GLN A 114 0.53 -4.92 18.77
CA GLN A 114 0.36 -4.69 17.33
C GLN A 114 1.04 -5.76 16.46
N VAL A 115 1.61 -6.79 17.09
CA VAL A 115 2.32 -7.86 16.42
C VAL A 115 1.88 -9.23 16.94
N ILE A 116 1.54 -10.12 16.00
CA ILE A 116 0.88 -11.39 16.29
C ILE A 116 1.71 -12.33 17.18
N TRP A 117 3.01 -12.43 16.99
CA TRP A 117 3.83 -13.36 17.80
C TRP A 117 3.96 -12.96 19.28
N ASN A 118 3.53 -11.74 19.66
CA ASN A 118 3.49 -11.29 21.05
C ASN A 118 2.15 -11.60 21.74
N THR A 119 1.19 -12.26 21.08
CA THR A 119 -0.17 -12.46 21.59
C THR A 119 -0.38 -13.80 22.28
N GLY A 120 0.68 -14.60 22.39
CA GLY A 120 0.63 -15.97 22.91
C GLY A 120 2.02 -16.55 23.12
N LYS A 121 2.10 -17.87 23.19
CA LYS A 121 3.37 -18.61 23.29
C LYS A 121 3.78 -19.13 21.93
N SER A 122 4.93 -18.69 21.44
CA SER A 122 5.54 -19.18 20.19
C SER A 122 6.33 -20.47 20.45
N HIS A 123 6.17 -21.46 19.56
CA HIS A 123 6.89 -22.73 19.58
C HIS A 123 7.63 -22.89 18.25
N GLU A 124 8.96 -22.89 18.30
CA GLU A 124 9.79 -23.11 17.10
C GLU A 124 9.70 -24.59 16.68
N ALA A 125 9.31 -24.83 15.42
CA ALA A 125 9.30 -26.15 14.83
C ALA A 125 10.65 -26.44 14.14
N ILE A 126 11.42 -27.36 14.72
CA ILE A 126 12.71 -27.80 14.17
C ILE A 126 12.45 -28.94 13.17
N VAL A 127 12.99 -28.81 11.96
CA VAL A 127 12.86 -29.83 10.91
C VAL A 127 13.49 -31.13 11.39
N ALA A 128 12.77 -32.24 11.34
CA ALA A 128 13.27 -33.57 11.64
C ALA A 128 13.77 -34.31 10.39
N GLY A 129 13.18 -34.04 9.22
CA GLY A 129 13.60 -34.66 7.99
C GLY A 129 12.83 -34.16 6.78
N VAL A 130 13.43 -34.31 5.60
CA VAL A 130 12.86 -33.88 4.33
C VAL A 130 12.88 -35.04 3.35
N THR A 131 11.76 -35.29 2.70
CA THR A 131 11.58 -36.36 1.72
C THR A 131 10.99 -35.81 0.44
N ARG A 132 11.50 -36.25 -0.71
CA ARG A 132 10.91 -35.94 -2.00
C ARG A 132 9.63 -36.75 -2.18
N LEU A 133 8.50 -36.08 -2.41
CA LEU A 133 7.23 -36.73 -2.72
C LEU A 133 7.16 -37.08 -4.20
N ASP A 134 7.59 -36.15 -5.05
CA ASP A 134 7.68 -36.32 -6.51
C ASP A 134 8.66 -35.32 -7.12
N ALA A 135 8.64 -35.18 -8.44
CA ALA A 135 9.54 -34.27 -9.16
C ALA A 135 9.49 -32.81 -8.68
N ARG A 136 8.34 -32.37 -8.15
CA ARG A 136 7.97 -30.97 -7.89
C ARG A 136 7.68 -30.69 -6.41
N ARG A 137 7.51 -31.72 -5.57
CA ARG A 137 7.10 -31.56 -4.18
C ARG A 137 8.06 -32.21 -3.18
N LEU A 138 8.32 -31.49 -2.10
CA LEU A 138 9.01 -31.98 -0.90
C LEU A 138 8.04 -32.00 0.27
N ARG A 139 8.13 -33.04 1.09
CA ARG A 139 7.54 -33.07 2.43
C ARG A 139 8.63 -32.81 3.47
N VAL A 140 8.38 -31.82 4.32
CA VAL A 140 9.21 -31.46 5.47
C VAL A 140 8.46 -31.90 6.72
N ARG A 141 9.07 -32.78 7.51
CA ARG A 141 8.54 -33.22 8.80
C ARG A 141 9.32 -32.53 9.91
N PHE A 142 8.64 -32.22 11.00
CA PHE A 142 9.21 -31.54 12.15
C PHE A 142 9.28 -32.48 13.36
N HIS A 143 10.19 -32.20 14.29
CA HIS A 143 10.17 -32.86 15.59
C HIS A 143 8.85 -32.52 16.31
N PRO A 144 8.25 -33.46 17.07
CA PRO A 144 7.01 -33.19 17.79
C PRO A 144 7.13 -31.98 18.70
N LEU A 145 6.12 -31.11 18.68
CA LEU A 145 6.00 -30.00 19.61
C LEU A 145 5.19 -30.46 20.83
N PRO A 146 5.38 -29.83 22.01
CA PRO A 146 4.55 -30.12 23.18
C PRO A 146 3.04 -29.90 22.95
N ILE A 147 2.69 -29.10 21.94
CA ILE A 147 1.31 -28.71 21.63
C ILE A 147 0.72 -29.41 20.40
N GLY A 148 1.48 -30.26 19.70
CA GLY A 148 1.02 -30.91 18.48
C GLY A 148 2.14 -31.25 17.50
N THR A 149 1.78 -31.50 16.24
CA THR A 149 2.71 -31.85 15.17
C THR A 149 2.53 -30.94 13.98
N LEU A 150 3.65 -30.49 13.41
CA LEU A 150 3.68 -29.68 12.19
C LEU A 150 4.23 -30.53 11.05
N GLU A 151 3.67 -30.37 9.87
CA GLU A 151 4.24 -30.78 8.59
C GLU A 151 4.20 -29.61 7.61
N ALA A 152 5.12 -29.61 6.65
CA ALA A 152 5.09 -28.67 5.54
C ALA A 152 5.28 -29.37 4.19
N THR A 153 4.62 -28.86 3.16
CA THR A 153 4.85 -29.26 1.77
C THR A 153 5.38 -28.06 0.99
N TRP A 154 6.54 -28.23 0.37
CA TRP A 154 7.12 -27.26 -0.58
C TRP A 154 6.84 -27.74 -1.99
N ALA A 155 6.20 -26.91 -2.81
CA ALA A 155 5.85 -27.23 -4.19
C ALA A 155 6.39 -26.16 -5.15
N LEU A 156 7.08 -26.61 -6.20
CA LEU A 156 7.61 -25.76 -7.27
C LEU A 156 7.05 -26.25 -8.60
N ALA A 157 6.12 -25.50 -9.18
CA ALA A 157 5.57 -25.84 -10.49
C ALA A 157 6.53 -25.43 -11.62
N PRO A 158 6.41 -26.03 -12.83
CA PRO A 158 7.13 -25.54 -14.01
C PRO A 158 6.78 -24.07 -14.28
N GLY A 159 7.74 -23.28 -14.73
CA GLY A 159 7.56 -21.87 -15.04
C GLY A 159 7.46 -20.93 -13.84
N GLU A 160 7.15 -21.41 -12.64
CA GLU A 160 7.01 -20.55 -11.47
C GLU A 160 8.37 -20.09 -10.93
N ARG A 161 8.48 -18.80 -10.62
CA ARG A 161 9.63 -18.23 -9.90
C ARG A 161 9.44 -18.24 -8.38
N SER A 162 8.29 -18.66 -7.88
CA SER A 162 8.00 -18.74 -6.45
C SER A 162 7.62 -20.16 -6.04
N VAL A 163 7.80 -20.47 -4.77
CA VAL A 163 7.54 -21.80 -4.20
C VAL A 163 6.32 -21.69 -3.31
N GLN A 164 5.34 -22.55 -3.54
CA GLN A 164 4.22 -22.68 -2.63
C GLN A 164 4.64 -23.50 -1.41
N VAL A 165 4.41 -22.95 -0.21
CA VAL A 165 4.64 -23.63 1.06
C VAL A 165 3.29 -23.77 1.75
N SER A 166 2.88 -25.02 2.00
CA SER A 166 1.69 -25.35 2.76
C SER A 166 2.11 -25.90 4.11
N LEU A 167 1.73 -25.24 5.19
CA LEU A 167 1.88 -25.71 6.56
C LEU A 167 0.61 -26.41 7.00
N GLN A 168 0.76 -27.54 7.69
CA GLN A 168 -0.33 -28.28 8.29
C GLN A 168 0.02 -28.62 9.75
N PHE A 169 -0.74 -28.06 10.69
CA PHE A 169 -0.52 -28.27 12.12
C PHE A 169 -1.67 -29.05 12.73
N THR A 170 -1.37 -30.19 13.34
CA THR A 170 -2.35 -31.00 14.07
C THR A 170 -2.16 -30.77 15.57
N PRO A 171 -3.08 -30.05 16.24
CA PRO A 171 -2.94 -29.72 17.65
C PRO A 171 -3.26 -30.93 18.55
N ALA A 172 -2.56 -31.03 19.68
CA ALA A 172 -2.80 -32.06 20.69
C ALA A 172 -4.01 -31.74 21.59
N ALA A 173 -4.40 -30.46 21.67
CA ALA A 173 -5.54 -29.97 22.44
C ALA A 173 -6.29 -28.89 21.65
N ALA A 174 -7.55 -28.64 22.00
CA ALA A 174 -8.29 -27.53 21.39
C ALA A 174 -7.71 -26.17 21.82
N GLY A 175 -7.77 -25.17 20.94
CA GLY A 175 -7.31 -23.82 21.24
C GLY A 175 -7.19 -22.95 19.99
N GLN A 176 -6.58 -21.77 20.16
CA GLN A 176 -6.26 -20.85 19.07
C GLN A 176 -4.80 -21.00 18.63
N PHE A 177 -4.58 -21.15 17.33
CA PHE A 177 -3.23 -21.28 16.77
C PHE A 177 -3.02 -20.41 15.52
N SER A 178 -1.76 -19.99 15.32
CA SER A 178 -1.28 -19.37 14.09
C SER A 178 0.01 -20.02 13.63
N LEU A 179 0.18 -20.20 12.32
CA LEU A 179 1.35 -20.81 11.70
C LEU A 179 2.20 -19.69 11.09
N GLY A 180 3.42 -19.54 11.59
CA GLY A 180 4.36 -18.49 11.22
C GLY A 180 5.54 -19.01 10.41
N TYR A 181 6.03 -18.18 9.50
CA TYR A 181 7.25 -18.44 8.75
C TYR A 181 8.12 -17.19 8.68
N PHE A 182 9.38 -17.35 9.09
CA PHE A 182 10.46 -16.38 8.91
C PHE A 182 11.37 -16.85 7.78
N LEU A 183 11.59 -15.99 6.80
CA LEU A 183 12.36 -16.34 5.60
C LEU A 183 13.81 -16.68 5.93
N PHE A 184 14.41 -17.59 5.16
CA PHE A 184 15.78 -18.11 5.35
C PHE A 184 16.93 -17.11 5.07
N ASN A 185 16.65 -15.82 5.06
CA ASN A 185 17.67 -14.78 5.03
C ASN A 185 17.20 -13.59 5.87
N ARG A 186 18.14 -12.95 6.57
CA ARG A 186 17.91 -11.71 7.32
C ARG A 186 19.14 -10.84 7.21
N GLN A 187 18.93 -9.53 7.23
CA GLN A 187 20.03 -8.56 7.07
C GLN A 187 19.84 -7.37 8.00
N PRO A 188 20.93 -6.75 8.49
CA PRO A 188 20.82 -5.40 9.05
C PRO A 188 20.42 -4.41 7.95
N LEU A 189 19.68 -3.36 8.29
CA LEU A 189 19.18 -2.37 7.32
C LEU A 189 20.29 -1.76 6.44
N ALA A 190 21.50 -1.61 6.98
CA ALA A 190 22.64 -1.05 6.25
C ALA A 190 22.96 -1.83 4.96
N GLU A 191 22.73 -3.14 4.95
CA GLU A 191 23.04 -4.04 3.83
C GLU A 191 21.86 -4.19 2.84
N VAL A 192 20.68 -3.66 3.15
CA VAL A 192 19.45 -3.88 2.36
C VAL A 192 19.17 -2.72 1.45
N ASP A 193 19.29 -2.85 0.13
CA ASP A 193 19.12 -1.77 -0.85
C ASP A 193 17.70 -1.23 -0.94
N GLU A 194 16.70 -2.11 -0.88
CA GLU A 194 15.29 -1.76 -0.96
C GLU A 194 14.44 -2.68 -0.08
N LEU A 195 13.45 -2.10 0.59
CA LEU A 195 12.40 -2.77 1.34
C LEU A 195 11.09 -2.59 0.59
N LEU A 196 10.21 -3.60 0.61
CA LEU A 196 8.81 -3.38 0.26
C LEU A 196 7.89 -4.24 1.13
N LEU A 197 6.98 -3.58 1.83
CA LEU A 197 5.80 -4.16 2.47
C LEU A 197 4.65 -3.20 2.17
N PRO A 198 3.91 -3.44 1.07
CA PRO A 198 2.94 -2.46 0.57
C PRO A 198 1.85 -2.21 1.59
N MET A 199 1.46 -0.97 1.86
CA MET A 199 1.90 0.29 1.24
C MET A 199 2.87 1.13 2.10
N LEU A 200 3.10 0.74 3.36
CA LEU A 200 3.77 1.60 4.34
C LEU A 200 5.29 1.62 4.23
N VAL A 201 5.88 0.54 3.73
CA VAL A 201 7.33 0.36 3.68
C VAL A 201 7.75 0.27 2.24
N ASN A 202 8.57 1.24 1.82
CA ASN A 202 9.29 1.26 0.56
C ASN A 202 10.68 1.85 0.76
N ALA A 203 11.57 1.73 -0.23
CA ALA A 203 12.94 2.24 -0.15
C ALA A 203 13.66 1.75 1.10
N LYS A 204 14.18 2.67 1.92
CA LYS A 204 14.88 2.36 3.17
C LYS A 204 14.03 2.72 4.40
N ARG A 205 12.71 2.91 4.25
CA ARG A 205 11.79 3.31 5.35
C ARG A 205 11.50 2.15 6.29
N PHE A 206 12.50 1.72 7.03
CA PHE A 206 12.39 0.59 7.94
C PHE A 206 11.60 0.97 9.20
N PRO A 207 10.56 0.20 9.58
CA PRO A 207 9.80 0.46 10.79
C PRO A 207 10.66 0.54 12.04
N SER A 208 10.39 1.56 12.86
CA SER A 208 11.02 1.72 14.17
C SER A 208 10.61 0.63 15.19
N LYS A 209 9.47 -0.02 14.97
CA LYS A 209 8.92 -1.12 15.78
C LYS A 209 8.35 -2.23 14.92
N GLU A 210 8.24 -3.43 15.48
CA GLU A 210 7.55 -4.55 14.84
C GLU A 210 6.03 -4.31 14.82
N TYR A 211 5.41 -4.56 13.68
CA TYR A 211 3.94 -4.61 13.56
C TYR A 211 3.53 -5.67 12.55
N THR A 212 2.31 -6.18 12.69
CA THR A 212 1.65 -6.99 11.67
C THR A 212 0.91 -6.09 10.70
N LEU A 213 1.17 -6.22 9.40
CA LEU A 213 0.34 -5.62 8.37
C LEU A 213 -0.61 -6.69 7.81
N LEU A 214 -1.92 -6.42 7.87
CA LEU A 214 -2.92 -7.41 7.48
C LEU A 214 -2.98 -7.57 5.97
N GLN A 215 -3.32 -8.78 5.48
CA GLN A 215 -3.49 -9.04 4.04
C GLN A 215 -4.37 -8.02 3.33
N THR A 216 -5.49 -7.64 3.94
CA THR A 216 -6.45 -6.66 3.37
C THR A 216 -5.95 -5.22 3.41
N GLN A 217 -4.83 -4.95 4.08
CA GLN A 217 -4.16 -3.64 4.10
C GLN A 217 -2.99 -3.59 3.12
N CYS A 218 -2.70 -4.72 2.45
CA CYS A 218 -1.64 -4.86 1.49
C CYS A 218 -2.23 -4.94 0.07
N PRO A 219 -2.18 -3.86 -0.74
CA PRO A 219 -2.62 -3.90 -2.14
C PRO A 219 -1.99 -5.04 -2.94
N THR A 220 -0.72 -5.35 -2.66
CA THR A 220 -0.06 -6.59 -3.03
C THR A 220 0.49 -7.24 -1.75
N PRO A 221 -0.06 -8.37 -1.28
CA PRO A 221 0.37 -9.03 -0.05
C PRO A 221 1.76 -9.68 -0.14
N VAL A 222 2.80 -8.86 -0.14
CA VAL A 222 4.22 -9.26 -0.16
C VAL A 222 5.02 -8.49 0.88
N SER A 223 5.98 -9.17 1.52
CA SER A 223 7.09 -8.54 2.21
C SER A 223 8.37 -8.95 1.51
N LEU A 224 9.23 -8.00 1.13
CA LEU A 224 10.48 -8.29 0.44
C LEU A 224 11.63 -7.39 0.91
N MET A 225 12.83 -7.89 0.67
CA MET A 225 14.08 -7.13 0.77
C MET A 225 14.96 -7.40 -0.47
N GLN A 226 15.60 -6.36 -0.99
CA GLN A 226 16.63 -6.46 -2.02
C GLN A 226 18.01 -6.28 -1.38
N VAL A 227 18.98 -7.14 -1.74
CA VAL A 227 20.40 -7.02 -1.35
C VAL A 227 21.25 -7.29 -2.59
N GLY A 228 21.96 -6.27 -3.05
CA GLY A 228 22.69 -6.28 -4.31
C GLY A 228 21.78 -6.65 -5.48
N ALA A 229 22.16 -7.71 -6.19
CA ALA A 229 21.47 -8.20 -7.39
C ALA A 229 20.41 -9.29 -7.11
N MET A 230 19.98 -9.44 -5.85
CA MET A 230 19.05 -10.50 -5.44
C MET A 230 17.93 -9.93 -4.58
N THR A 231 16.74 -10.49 -4.72
CA THR A 231 15.57 -10.13 -3.91
C THR A 231 15.00 -11.36 -3.22
N TRP A 232 14.63 -11.21 -1.95
CA TRP A 232 14.01 -12.23 -1.10
C TRP A 232 12.64 -11.75 -0.67
N ALA A 233 11.62 -12.61 -0.80
CA ALA A 233 10.27 -12.26 -0.43
C ALA A 233 9.49 -13.43 0.16
N VAL A 234 8.51 -13.09 0.99
CA VAL A 234 7.35 -13.93 1.30
C VAL A 234 6.11 -13.20 0.84
N SER A 235 5.16 -13.92 0.26
CA SER A 235 3.85 -13.38 -0.09
C SER A 235 2.74 -14.34 0.31
N GLY A 236 1.53 -13.82 0.42
CA GLY A 236 0.36 -14.69 0.49
C GLY A 236 0.20 -15.51 -0.79
N ASP A 237 -0.56 -16.61 -0.69
CA ASP A 237 -1.00 -17.36 -1.85
C ASP A 237 -2.38 -16.87 -2.32
N ARG A 238 -2.63 -16.91 -3.64
CA ARG A 238 -3.92 -16.54 -4.22
C ARG A 238 -5.07 -17.36 -3.65
N GLY A 239 -4.89 -18.66 -3.40
CA GLY A 239 -5.90 -19.51 -2.78
C GLY A 239 -6.26 -19.12 -1.35
N SER A 240 -5.38 -18.38 -0.66
CA SER A 240 -5.64 -17.80 0.66
C SER A 240 -6.23 -16.38 0.60
N THR A 241 -6.54 -15.88 -0.60
CA THR A 241 -7.06 -14.52 -0.86
C THR A 241 -8.33 -14.61 -1.70
N PRO A 242 -9.51 -14.80 -1.08
CA PRO A 242 -10.76 -14.96 -1.81
C PRO A 242 -11.17 -13.69 -2.55
N PHE A 243 -12.04 -13.84 -3.55
CA PHE A 243 -12.68 -12.72 -4.22
C PHE A 243 -13.76 -12.09 -3.34
N GLU A 244 -13.33 -11.22 -2.43
CA GLU A 244 -14.19 -10.43 -1.56
C GLU A 244 -13.66 -8.99 -1.44
N PHE A 245 -14.53 -8.06 -1.03
CA PHE A 245 -14.09 -6.72 -0.73
C PHE A 245 -13.21 -6.75 0.52
N PRO A 246 -12.00 -6.16 0.50
CA PRO A 246 -11.04 -6.34 1.57
C PRO A 246 -11.56 -5.73 2.87
N THR A 247 -11.67 -6.58 3.88
CA THR A 247 -12.20 -6.22 5.20
C THR A 247 -11.18 -6.62 6.27
N PRO A 248 -10.59 -5.68 7.02
CA PRO A 248 -9.47 -6.00 7.89
C PRO A 248 -9.77 -7.00 8.99
N ALA A 249 -10.98 -7.00 9.56
CA ALA A 249 -11.41 -8.02 10.52
C ALA A 249 -11.52 -9.43 9.93
N GLN A 250 -11.59 -9.57 8.59
CA GLN A 250 -11.65 -10.85 7.88
C GLN A 250 -10.30 -11.29 7.30
N SER A 251 -9.21 -10.57 7.64
CA SER A 251 -7.88 -10.90 7.14
C SER A 251 -7.47 -12.31 7.56
N ARG A 252 -6.97 -13.08 6.59
CA ARG A 252 -6.59 -14.49 6.78
C ARG A 252 -5.16 -14.65 7.26
N TYR A 253 -4.31 -13.67 6.99
CA TYR A 253 -2.90 -13.66 7.37
C TYR A 253 -2.37 -12.24 7.50
N GLY A 254 -1.18 -12.12 8.06
CA GLY A 254 -0.46 -10.87 8.24
C GLY A 254 1.01 -11.02 7.89
N LEU A 255 1.59 -9.94 7.39
CA LEU A 255 2.96 -9.83 6.89
C LEU A 255 3.80 -8.92 7.77
N HIS A 256 5.11 -9.15 7.77
CA HIS A 256 6.05 -8.41 8.58
C HIS A 256 7.39 -8.30 7.87
N ILE A 257 8.13 -7.21 8.14
CA ILE A 257 9.45 -6.97 7.55
C ILE A 257 10.57 -6.79 8.59
N ARG A 258 10.21 -6.42 9.82
CA ARG A 258 11.12 -6.31 10.97
C ARG A 258 10.93 -7.53 11.85
N ASN A 259 11.99 -8.30 12.07
CA ASN A 259 11.94 -9.44 12.96
C ASN A 259 12.14 -9.04 14.43
N PRO A 260 11.96 -9.99 15.37
CA PRO A 260 12.15 -9.74 16.81
C PRO A 260 13.57 -9.33 17.23
N SER A 261 14.61 -9.59 16.41
CA SER A 261 15.97 -9.10 16.65
C SER A 261 16.23 -7.70 16.06
N GLY A 262 15.21 -7.09 15.46
CA GLY A 262 15.28 -5.78 14.84
C GLY A 262 16.02 -5.72 13.51
N GLN A 263 16.22 -6.87 12.87
CA GLN A 263 16.78 -7.00 11.53
C GLN A 263 15.66 -7.03 10.48
N VAL A 264 16.03 -6.76 9.23
CA VAL A 264 15.16 -6.94 8.08
C VAL A 264 15.03 -8.43 7.80
N GLN A 265 13.81 -8.94 7.87
CA GLN A 265 13.48 -10.32 7.52
C GLN A 265 11.99 -10.40 7.18
N PRO A 266 11.66 -10.59 5.89
CA PRO A 266 10.30 -10.91 5.49
C PRO A 266 9.74 -12.12 6.24
N SER A 267 8.54 -11.97 6.78
CA SER A 267 7.85 -13.04 7.50
C SER A 267 6.33 -12.90 7.37
N ILE A 268 5.63 -14.01 7.65
CA ILE A 268 4.19 -14.13 7.45
C ILE A 268 3.58 -15.08 8.50
N TYR A 269 2.37 -14.78 8.96
CA TYR A 269 1.60 -15.61 9.90
C TYR A 269 0.15 -15.76 9.44
N GLY A 270 -0.38 -16.98 9.56
CA GLY A 270 -1.80 -17.28 9.31
C GLY A 270 -2.19 -18.67 9.82
N PRO A 271 -3.48 -18.93 10.12
CA PRO A 271 -4.55 -17.96 10.35
C PRO A 271 -4.24 -17.01 11.51
N LEU A 272 -4.91 -15.85 11.60
CA LEU A 272 -4.66 -14.88 12.67
C LEU A 272 -5.42 -15.23 13.95
N VAL A 273 -4.72 -15.35 15.08
CA VAL A 273 -5.38 -15.53 16.40
C VAL A 273 -6.33 -14.36 16.68
N GLY A 274 -7.41 -14.64 17.40
CA GLY A 274 -8.54 -13.73 17.58
C GLY A 274 -9.52 -13.70 16.40
N THR A 275 -9.33 -14.54 15.38
CA THR A 275 -10.29 -14.76 14.28
C THR A 275 -10.85 -16.19 14.33
N PRO A 276 -12.05 -16.44 13.75
CA PRO A 276 -12.62 -17.79 13.71
C PRO A 276 -11.69 -18.84 13.09
N GLY A 277 -10.86 -18.45 12.10
CA GLY A 277 -9.96 -19.35 11.40
C GLY A 277 -8.81 -19.89 12.26
N ALA A 278 -8.49 -19.26 13.39
CA ALA A 278 -7.42 -19.71 14.27
C ALA A 278 -7.85 -20.81 15.26
N HIS A 279 -9.16 -21.04 15.43
CA HIS A 279 -9.65 -22.06 16.36
C HIS A 279 -9.54 -23.46 15.75
N ALA A 280 -8.95 -24.38 16.50
CA ALA A 280 -8.88 -25.79 16.12
C ALA A 280 -9.22 -26.72 17.29
N SER A 281 -9.80 -27.86 16.95
CA SER A 281 -10.01 -28.98 17.87
C SER A 281 -8.80 -29.91 17.85
N ALA A 282 -8.58 -30.64 18.96
CA ALA A 282 -7.55 -31.66 19.04
C ALA A 282 -7.66 -32.66 17.86
N GLY A 283 -6.52 -32.96 17.23
CA GLY A 283 -6.46 -33.90 16.10
C GLY A 283 -7.01 -33.37 14.77
N ARG A 284 -7.55 -32.16 14.69
CA ARG A 284 -8.02 -31.54 13.44
C ARG A 284 -6.97 -30.56 12.91
N PRO A 285 -6.40 -30.81 11.71
CA PRO A 285 -5.35 -29.96 11.20
C PRO A 285 -5.82 -28.53 10.88
N LEU A 286 -4.97 -27.55 11.18
CA LEU A 286 -5.01 -26.20 10.63
C LEU A 286 -4.05 -26.11 9.45
N GLU A 287 -4.45 -25.37 8.41
CA GLU A 287 -3.66 -25.19 7.21
C GLU A 287 -3.37 -23.71 6.96
N PHE A 288 -2.16 -23.45 6.46
CA PHE A 288 -1.78 -22.12 6.01
C PHE A 288 -0.86 -22.23 4.79
N VAL A 289 -1.21 -21.53 3.71
CA VAL A 289 -0.49 -21.57 2.44
C VAL A 289 0.05 -20.19 2.09
N PHE A 290 1.33 -20.13 1.75
CA PHE A 290 2.01 -18.90 1.33
C PHE A 290 3.04 -19.20 0.24
N ARG A 291 3.69 -18.14 -0.25
CA ARG A 291 4.71 -18.22 -1.28
C ARG A 291 6.05 -17.71 -0.77
N VAL A 292 7.12 -18.37 -1.18
CA VAL A 292 8.50 -17.95 -0.96
C VAL A 292 9.15 -17.65 -2.30
N LEU A 293 9.82 -16.51 -2.40
CA LEU A 293 10.48 -16.06 -3.63
C LEU A 293 11.93 -15.66 -3.31
N VAL A 294 12.85 -16.16 -4.13
CA VAL A 294 14.23 -15.67 -4.21
C VAL A 294 14.56 -15.57 -5.67
N GLN A 295 14.94 -14.40 -6.13
CA GLN A 295 15.22 -14.22 -7.55
C GLN A 295 16.31 -13.18 -7.81
N PRO A 296 17.05 -13.34 -8.92
CA PRO A 296 17.95 -12.30 -9.38
C PRO A 296 17.16 -11.09 -9.85
N GLY A 297 17.77 -9.91 -9.74
CA GLY A 297 17.20 -8.64 -10.16
C GLY A 297 16.67 -7.81 -9.00
N ASP A 298 16.07 -6.68 -9.37
CA ASP A 298 15.61 -5.67 -8.43
C ASP A 298 14.28 -6.04 -7.75
N TRP A 299 13.95 -5.24 -6.74
CA TRP A 299 12.70 -5.35 -5.98
C TRP A 299 11.46 -5.30 -6.88
N TYR A 300 11.49 -4.53 -7.97
CA TYR A 300 10.32 -4.34 -8.83
C TYR A 300 10.07 -5.58 -9.68
N ALA A 301 11.11 -6.24 -10.19
CA ALA A 301 10.97 -7.53 -10.83
C ALA A 301 10.35 -8.58 -9.89
N ALA A 302 10.68 -8.53 -8.59
CA ALA A 302 10.13 -9.48 -7.60
C ALA A 302 8.68 -9.14 -7.27
N TYR A 303 8.38 -7.85 -7.12
CA TYR A 303 7.02 -7.35 -7.01
C TYR A 303 6.16 -7.79 -8.21
N ARG A 304 6.66 -7.64 -9.44
CA ARG A 304 5.98 -8.10 -10.67
C ARG A 304 5.76 -9.61 -10.67
N THR A 305 6.74 -10.39 -10.25
CA THR A 305 6.58 -11.85 -10.12
C THR A 305 5.42 -12.19 -9.18
N VAL A 306 5.32 -11.52 -8.03
CA VAL A 306 4.20 -11.74 -7.10
C VAL A 306 2.87 -11.25 -7.69
N ALA A 307 2.82 -10.05 -8.25
CA ALA A 307 1.59 -9.49 -8.81
C ALA A 307 1.08 -10.34 -10.01
N ASP A 308 1.97 -10.65 -10.95
CA ASP A 308 1.63 -11.26 -12.23
C ASP A 308 1.48 -12.79 -12.13
N GLU A 309 2.42 -13.48 -11.45
CA GLU A 309 2.43 -14.95 -11.40
C GLU A 309 1.64 -15.49 -10.20
N VAL A 310 1.84 -14.93 -9.01
CA VAL A 310 1.15 -15.43 -7.80
C VAL A 310 -0.31 -14.99 -7.79
N PHE A 311 -0.57 -13.69 -7.94
CA PHE A 311 -1.92 -13.14 -7.93
C PHE A 311 -2.57 -13.07 -9.31
N GLY A 312 -1.87 -13.43 -10.38
CA GLY A 312 -2.47 -13.51 -11.73
C GLY A 312 -2.95 -12.14 -12.24
N TRP A 313 -2.32 -11.04 -11.81
CA TRP A 313 -2.71 -9.71 -12.24
C TRP A 313 -2.49 -9.56 -13.75
N SER A 314 -3.53 -9.09 -14.43
CA SER A 314 -3.58 -8.91 -15.88
C SER A 314 -4.51 -7.75 -16.22
N ASP A 315 -4.44 -7.29 -17.47
CA ASP A 315 -5.36 -6.29 -17.98
C ASP A 315 -6.69 -6.94 -18.37
N TYR A 316 -7.56 -7.12 -17.37
CA TYR A 316 -8.86 -7.77 -17.55
C TYR A 316 -10.02 -6.75 -17.70
N ARG A 317 -9.77 -5.45 -17.44
CA ARG A 317 -10.83 -4.44 -17.46
C ARG A 317 -11.20 -4.14 -18.90
N VAL A 318 -12.49 -3.97 -19.14
CA VAL A 318 -13.05 -3.59 -20.44
C VAL A 318 -13.92 -2.35 -20.27
N ASN A 319 -14.20 -1.66 -21.37
CA ASN A 319 -15.20 -0.59 -21.35
C ASN A 319 -16.54 -1.16 -20.86
N GLY A 320 -17.19 -0.43 -19.95
CA GLY A 320 -18.46 -0.85 -19.36
C GLY A 320 -19.63 -0.67 -20.33
N GLN A 321 -20.59 0.17 -19.96
CA GLN A 321 -21.83 0.34 -20.74
C GLN A 321 -21.65 1.19 -22.00
N VAL A 322 -20.62 2.03 -22.04
CA VAL A 322 -20.40 3.00 -23.11
C VAL A 322 -18.92 3.05 -23.51
N SER A 323 -18.63 3.64 -24.68
CA SER A 323 -17.25 3.88 -25.12
C SER A 323 -16.53 4.88 -24.21
N LEU A 324 -15.20 4.92 -24.26
CA LEU A 324 -14.43 5.91 -23.50
C LEU A 324 -14.79 7.36 -23.88
N THR A 325 -15.05 7.61 -25.17
CA THR A 325 -15.51 8.93 -25.65
C THR A 325 -16.86 9.29 -25.05
N GLU A 326 -17.82 8.36 -25.09
CA GLU A 326 -19.15 8.58 -24.54
C GLU A 326 -19.10 8.74 -23.02
N ALA A 327 -18.22 8.02 -22.31
CA ALA A 327 -17.98 8.24 -20.89
C ALA A 327 -17.46 9.65 -20.60
N ALA A 328 -16.54 10.18 -21.42
CA ALA A 328 -16.04 11.54 -21.30
C ALA A 328 -17.15 12.59 -21.52
N LEU A 329 -18.01 12.40 -22.52
CA LEU A 329 -19.15 13.28 -22.78
C LEU A 329 -20.16 13.25 -21.62
N ASN A 330 -20.51 12.07 -21.11
CA ASN A 330 -21.37 11.92 -19.93
C ASN A 330 -20.79 12.60 -18.68
N MET A 331 -19.46 12.57 -18.50
CA MET A 331 -18.80 13.29 -17.40
C MET A 331 -18.87 14.82 -17.57
N ILE A 332 -18.82 15.32 -18.80
CA ILE A 332 -19.00 16.75 -19.11
C ILE A 332 -20.44 17.18 -18.80
N ASP A 333 -21.43 16.37 -19.18
CA ASP A 333 -22.84 16.63 -18.87
C ASP A 333 -23.06 16.65 -17.36
N LEU A 334 -22.49 15.69 -16.61
CA LEU A 334 -22.53 15.69 -15.15
C LEU A 334 -21.86 16.94 -14.55
N TYR A 335 -20.75 17.40 -15.11
CA TYR A 335 -20.07 18.62 -14.66
C TYR A 335 -20.91 19.90 -14.90
N LEU A 336 -21.73 19.92 -15.94
CA LEU A 336 -22.67 21.00 -16.26
C LEU A 336 -23.99 20.96 -15.45
N ASP A 337 -24.30 19.84 -14.81
CA ASP A 337 -25.45 19.71 -13.93
C ASP A 337 -25.16 20.37 -12.57
N ASP A 338 -25.95 21.39 -12.20
CA ASP A 338 -25.73 22.12 -10.94
C ASP A 338 -26.07 21.27 -9.70
N GLU A 339 -27.08 20.40 -9.79
CA GLU A 339 -27.55 19.60 -8.65
C GLU A 339 -26.67 18.35 -8.44
N ARG A 340 -26.40 17.64 -9.53
CA ARG A 340 -25.66 16.36 -9.55
C ARG A 340 -24.15 16.59 -9.58
N GLY A 341 -23.68 17.56 -10.36
CA GLY A 341 -22.29 18.01 -10.33
C GLY A 341 -21.95 18.85 -9.09
N GLY A 342 -22.98 19.34 -8.38
CA GLY A 342 -22.84 20.03 -7.11
C GLY A 342 -22.25 21.44 -7.25
N TRP A 343 -22.53 22.12 -8.35
CA TRP A 343 -22.08 23.49 -8.57
C TRP A 343 -22.87 24.48 -7.71
N TRP A 344 -22.17 25.35 -7.00
CA TRP A 344 -22.78 26.41 -6.22
C TRP A 344 -22.49 27.78 -6.84
N GLU A 345 -23.48 28.32 -7.55
CA GLU A 345 -23.36 29.57 -8.31
C GLU A 345 -22.83 30.74 -7.47
N ARG A 346 -23.41 30.95 -6.27
CA ARG A 346 -22.98 32.00 -5.33
C ARG A 346 -21.51 31.88 -4.94
N ALA A 347 -21.01 30.65 -4.82
CA ALA A 347 -19.62 30.40 -4.46
C ALA A 347 -18.66 30.46 -5.65
N LYS A 348 -19.16 30.27 -6.88
CA LYS A 348 -18.37 30.08 -8.12
C LYS A 348 -17.49 28.82 -8.09
N ALA A 349 -17.99 27.77 -7.45
CA ALA A 349 -17.27 26.52 -7.23
C ALA A 349 -18.24 25.39 -6.85
N PRO A 350 -17.83 24.11 -6.98
CA PRO A 350 -18.54 23.00 -6.37
C PRO A 350 -18.63 23.10 -4.84
N TYR A 351 -19.68 22.53 -4.26
CA TYR A 351 -19.82 22.39 -2.81
C TYR A 351 -18.64 21.62 -2.20
N GLN A 352 -18.10 22.13 -1.09
CA GLN A 352 -17.22 21.35 -0.21
C GLN A 352 -18.11 20.58 0.76
N VAL A 353 -18.43 19.35 0.39
CA VAL A 353 -19.42 18.54 1.10
C VAL A 353 -19.02 18.18 2.53
N GLU A 354 -17.74 18.34 2.88
CA GLU A 354 -17.21 18.07 4.21
C GLU A 354 -17.47 19.17 5.25
N SER A 355 -18.03 20.31 4.84
CA SER A 355 -18.22 21.49 5.70
C SER A 355 -19.45 22.31 5.28
N LYS A 356 -20.19 22.77 6.29
CA LYS A 356 -21.37 23.61 6.09
C LYS A 356 -20.99 24.89 5.34
N ASN A 357 -21.76 25.24 4.31
CA ASN A 357 -21.52 26.43 3.48
C ASN A 357 -20.09 26.52 2.91
N GLY A 358 -19.42 25.38 2.72
CA GLY A 358 -18.11 25.33 2.08
C GLY A 358 -18.21 25.16 0.56
N SER A 359 -17.18 25.62 -0.14
CA SER A 359 -16.95 25.37 -1.57
C SER A 359 -15.47 25.14 -1.84
N THR A 360 -15.14 24.41 -2.92
CA THR A 360 -13.75 24.07 -3.27
C THR A 360 -13.49 24.19 -4.76
N GLN A 361 -12.39 24.85 -5.14
CA GLN A 361 -11.76 24.73 -6.45
C GLN A 361 -10.46 23.91 -6.34
N SER A 362 -10.55 22.59 -6.53
CA SER A 362 -9.40 21.67 -6.40
C SER A 362 -8.67 21.42 -7.73
N SER A 363 -9.36 21.56 -8.86
CA SER A 363 -8.79 21.34 -10.20
C SER A 363 -9.27 22.43 -11.18
N PRO A 364 -8.82 23.69 -11.00
CA PRO A 364 -9.35 24.84 -11.74
C PRO A 364 -9.09 24.75 -13.25
N MET A 365 -8.00 24.09 -13.67
CA MET A 365 -7.69 23.90 -15.09
C MET A 365 -8.69 22.98 -15.80
N THR A 366 -9.36 22.05 -15.09
CA THR A 366 -10.35 21.14 -15.70
C THR A 366 -11.47 21.92 -16.38
N ALA A 367 -12.03 22.93 -15.72
CA ALA A 367 -13.11 23.76 -16.29
C ALA A 367 -12.70 24.47 -17.58
N VAL A 368 -11.42 24.87 -17.68
CA VAL A 368 -10.87 25.54 -18.86
C VAL A 368 -10.58 24.52 -19.97
N SER A 369 -9.98 23.39 -19.61
CA SER A 369 -9.69 22.29 -20.55
C SER A 369 -10.96 21.75 -21.21
N LEU A 370 -12.04 21.55 -20.44
CA LEU A 370 -13.32 21.10 -21.00
C LEU A 370 -13.92 22.10 -21.99
N TYR A 371 -13.87 23.40 -21.69
CA TYR A 371 -14.27 24.43 -22.64
C TYR A 371 -13.41 24.41 -23.90
N ARG A 372 -12.08 24.24 -23.77
CA ARG A 372 -11.17 24.19 -24.91
C ARG A 372 -11.38 22.94 -25.78
N LEU A 373 -11.71 21.82 -25.15
CA LEU A 373 -12.00 20.56 -25.84
C LEU A 373 -13.30 20.64 -26.65
N THR A 374 -14.34 21.25 -26.08
CA THR A 374 -15.70 21.22 -26.65
C THR A 374 -16.07 22.45 -27.47
N GLY A 375 -15.46 23.61 -27.17
CA GLY A 375 -15.88 24.91 -27.70
C GLY A 375 -17.24 25.38 -27.18
N ASP A 376 -17.82 24.70 -26.19
CA ASP A 376 -19.16 24.99 -25.70
C ASP A 376 -19.22 26.31 -24.91
N ARG A 377 -20.04 27.24 -25.39
CA ARG A 377 -20.24 28.55 -24.78
C ARG A 377 -20.98 28.48 -23.45
N GLU A 378 -21.75 27.44 -23.21
CA GLU A 378 -22.43 27.24 -21.95
C GLU A 378 -21.43 26.86 -20.86
N LEU A 379 -20.56 25.86 -21.10
CA LEU A 379 -19.39 25.56 -20.26
C LEU A 379 -18.59 26.82 -19.92
N TYR A 380 -18.29 27.64 -20.94
CA TYR A 380 -17.55 28.88 -20.72
C TYR A 380 -18.25 29.79 -19.70
N ARG A 381 -19.54 30.08 -19.91
CA ARG A 381 -20.29 31.03 -19.08
C ARG A 381 -20.54 30.50 -17.67
N ARG A 382 -20.93 29.22 -17.55
CA ARG A 382 -21.41 28.64 -16.29
C ARG A 382 -20.32 28.03 -15.43
N ARG A 383 -19.16 27.68 -16.00
CA ARG A 383 -18.07 27.00 -15.30
C ARG A 383 -16.74 27.70 -15.46
N THR A 384 -16.29 27.91 -16.70
CA THR A 384 -14.93 28.40 -16.98
C THR A 384 -14.72 29.82 -16.46
N LEU A 385 -15.56 30.77 -16.86
CA LEU A 385 -15.44 32.17 -16.45
C LEU A 385 -15.56 32.32 -14.92
N PRO A 386 -16.57 31.74 -14.23
CA PRO A 386 -16.62 31.77 -12.77
C PRO A 386 -15.40 31.15 -12.07
N THR A 387 -14.83 30.08 -12.64
CA THR A 387 -13.60 29.46 -12.11
C THR A 387 -12.40 30.38 -12.26
N LEU A 388 -12.24 31.05 -13.40
CA LEU A 388 -11.18 32.05 -13.60
C LEU A 388 -11.32 33.23 -12.63
N GLU A 389 -12.55 33.72 -12.42
CA GLU A 389 -12.84 34.75 -11.44
C GLU A 389 -12.54 34.29 -10.01
N PHE A 390 -12.88 33.05 -9.65
CA PHE A 390 -12.55 32.45 -8.35
C PHE A 390 -11.05 32.48 -8.13
N MET A 391 -10.29 31.98 -9.10
CA MET A 391 -8.82 31.87 -9.05
C MET A 391 -8.11 33.22 -8.84
N LEU A 392 -8.66 34.30 -9.40
CA LEU A 392 -8.12 35.65 -9.25
C LEU A 392 -8.53 36.31 -7.93
N SER A 393 -9.74 36.05 -7.45
CA SER A 393 -10.36 36.85 -6.39
C SER A 393 -10.24 36.26 -4.99
N ARG A 394 -10.08 34.94 -4.83
CA ARG A 394 -10.02 34.28 -3.51
C ARG A 394 -8.61 33.88 -3.15
N ASP A 395 -8.28 33.90 -1.86
CA ASP A 395 -6.94 33.56 -1.36
C ASP A 395 -6.70 32.07 -1.18
N GLY A 396 -7.74 31.25 -1.02
CA GLY A 396 -7.63 29.80 -0.83
C GLY A 396 -8.49 28.98 -1.79
N PRO A 397 -8.18 27.68 -1.97
CA PRO A 397 -8.99 26.78 -2.78
C PRO A 397 -10.32 26.44 -2.11
N HIS A 398 -10.38 26.50 -0.77
CA HIS A 398 -11.62 26.42 0.00
C HIS A 398 -12.13 27.83 0.31
N PHE A 399 -13.42 28.03 0.14
CA PHE A 399 -14.05 29.33 0.36
C PHE A 399 -15.49 29.16 0.83
N SER A 400 -15.98 30.08 1.65
CA SER A 400 -17.40 30.17 2.00
C SER A 400 -17.95 31.56 1.66
N PRO A 401 -19.00 31.65 0.83
CA PRO A 401 -19.72 32.91 0.61
C PRO A 401 -20.66 33.29 1.78
N VAL A 402 -20.65 32.50 2.87
CA VAL A 402 -21.40 32.69 4.13
C VAL A 402 -20.41 32.58 5.31
N PRO A 403 -19.46 33.53 5.42
CA PRO A 403 -18.31 33.44 6.32
C PRO A 403 -18.66 33.34 7.82
N GLU A 404 -19.87 33.71 8.20
CA GLU A 404 -20.43 33.64 9.55
C GLU A 404 -20.83 32.21 9.97
N ASN A 405 -20.90 31.24 9.04
CA ASN A 405 -21.46 29.91 9.32
C ASN A 405 -20.83 28.80 8.47
N THR A 406 -19.52 28.57 8.62
CA THR A 406 -18.73 27.67 7.75
C THR A 406 -18.64 26.22 8.23
N GLY A 407 -19.23 25.87 9.39
CA GLY A 407 -19.23 24.48 9.90
C GLY A 407 -17.85 23.84 10.11
N GLY A 408 -16.76 24.62 10.17
CA GLY A 408 -15.43 24.14 10.58
C GLY A 408 -14.26 24.49 9.65
N TYR A 409 -14.48 24.76 8.35
CA TYR A 409 -13.39 25.26 7.51
C TYR A 409 -13.17 26.76 7.68
N ALA A 410 -11.95 27.20 7.38
CA ALA A 410 -11.65 28.61 7.23
C ALA A 410 -12.56 29.22 6.16
N LYS A 411 -13.17 30.37 6.47
CA LYS A 411 -14.04 31.10 5.54
C LYS A 411 -13.37 31.50 4.22
N GLY A 412 -12.05 31.62 4.21
CA GLY A 412 -11.29 32.26 3.13
C GLY A 412 -11.52 33.78 3.09
N SER A 413 -10.86 34.46 2.17
CA SER A 413 -11.06 35.88 1.92
C SER A 413 -10.99 36.22 0.43
N MET A 414 -11.45 37.42 0.08
CA MET A 414 -11.39 37.95 -1.29
C MET A 414 -10.04 38.64 -1.60
N LYS A 415 -8.95 38.20 -0.96
CA LYS A 415 -7.59 38.74 -1.11
C LYS A 415 -6.75 37.89 -2.07
N GLY A 416 -7.37 37.36 -3.12
CA GLY A 416 -6.71 36.50 -4.08
C GLY A 416 -5.46 37.10 -4.74
N PRO A 417 -4.75 36.29 -5.54
CA PRO A 417 -5.19 35.02 -6.13
C PRO A 417 -5.03 33.81 -5.20
N VAL A 418 -5.63 32.67 -5.61
CA VAL A 418 -5.59 31.42 -4.84
C VAL A 418 -4.14 31.01 -4.57
N ASP A 419 -3.81 30.72 -3.32
CA ASP A 419 -2.43 30.64 -2.85
C ASP A 419 -1.80 29.25 -2.89
N ILE A 420 -2.61 28.19 -2.97
CA ILE A 420 -2.11 26.81 -3.04
C ILE A 420 -1.43 26.51 -4.37
N PHE A 421 -1.87 27.12 -5.47
CA PHE A 421 -1.41 26.79 -6.82
C PHE A 421 -0.20 27.64 -7.26
N GLY A 422 0.77 26.97 -7.90
CA GLY A 422 1.97 27.58 -8.45
C GLY A 422 1.87 28.04 -9.92
N GLY A 423 3.02 28.38 -10.48
CA GLY A 423 3.20 28.92 -11.82
C GLY A 423 2.74 27.97 -12.92
N ALA A 424 2.88 26.66 -12.77
CA ALA A 424 2.40 25.66 -13.73
C ALA A 424 0.87 25.74 -13.92
N VAL A 425 0.12 25.94 -12.84
CA VAL A 425 -1.34 26.07 -12.90
C VAL A 425 -1.75 27.43 -13.47
N PHE A 426 -1.25 28.53 -12.91
CA PHE A 426 -1.62 29.87 -13.38
C PHE A 426 -1.14 30.14 -14.81
N GLY A 427 0.05 29.66 -15.16
CA GLY A 427 0.58 29.70 -16.51
C GLY A 427 -0.23 28.82 -17.46
N GLY A 428 -0.65 27.63 -17.02
CA GLY A 428 -1.57 26.77 -17.76
C GLY A 428 -2.92 27.44 -18.05
N LEU A 429 -3.50 28.17 -17.08
CA LEU A 429 -4.71 28.96 -17.30
C LEU A 429 -4.50 30.06 -18.35
N TRP A 430 -3.34 30.74 -18.34
CA TRP A 430 -3.00 31.74 -19.35
C TRP A 430 -2.92 31.11 -20.76
N GLU A 431 -2.22 29.98 -20.88
CA GLU A 431 -2.05 29.26 -22.14
C GLU A 431 -3.38 28.75 -22.69
N LEU A 432 -4.18 28.07 -21.85
CA LEU A 432 -5.48 27.52 -22.23
C LEU A 432 -6.46 28.61 -22.66
N MET A 433 -6.35 29.83 -22.11
CA MET A 433 -7.14 30.99 -22.52
C MET A 433 -6.54 31.75 -23.71
N ASN A 434 -5.72 31.09 -24.52
CA ASN A 434 -5.09 31.62 -25.72
C ASN A 434 -4.28 32.90 -25.43
N ARG A 435 -3.65 32.96 -24.26
CA ARG A 435 -2.80 34.06 -23.79
C ARG A 435 -3.48 35.42 -23.66
N ARG A 436 -4.83 35.46 -23.62
CA ARG A 436 -5.62 36.71 -23.63
C ARG A 436 -5.82 37.37 -22.27
N THR A 437 -5.42 36.72 -21.18
CA THR A 437 -5.57 37.25 -19.81
C THR A 437 -4.20 37.38 -19.13
N PRO A 438 -3.44 38.47 -19.39
CA PRO A 438 -2.07 38.63 -18.93
C PRO A 438 -1.89 38.52 -17.40
N ALA A 439 -2.91 38.87 -16.62
CA ALA A 439 -2.87 38.76 -15.16
C ALA A 439 -2.47 37.35 -14.68
N PHE A 440 -2.92 36.28 -15.35
CA PHE A 440 -2.52 34.93 -14.99
C PHE A 440 -1.04 34.64 -15.22
N ARG A 441 -0.46 35.20 -16.29
CA ARG A 441 0.98 35.13 -16.55
C ARG A 441 1.77 35.87 -15.48
N ASP A 442 1.34 37.08 -15.14
CA ASP A 442 2.03 37.92 -14.15
C ASP A 442 1.99 37.29 -12.75
N ILE A 443 0.89 36.61 -12.42
CA ILE A 443 0.76 35.81 -11.18
C ILE A 443 1.67 34.58 -11.21
N ALA A 444 1.72 33.88 -12.35
CA ALA A 444 2.55 32.68 -12.50
C ALA A 444 4.04 32.99 -12.36
N PHE A 445 4.46 34.12 -12.93
CA PHE A 445 5.88 34.47 -13.12
C PHE A 445 6.21 35.90 -12.68
N PRO A 446 6.12 36.19 -11.37
CA PRO A 446 6.39 37.53 -10.86
C PRO A 446 7.86 37.89 -11.04
N GLN A 447 8.15 39.07 -11.60
CA GLN A 447 9.51 39.60 -11.76
C GLN A 447 10.49 38.63 -12.47
N GLN A 448 10.00 37.84 -13.45
CA GLN A 448 10.75 36.79 -14.16
C GLN A 448 11.15 35.57 -13.29
N GLY A 449 10.61 35.45 -12.07
CA GLY A 449 10.74 34.26 -11.22
C GLY A 449 9.58 33.28 -11.39
N ILE A 450 9.43 32.39 -10.41
CA ILE A 450 8.31 31.43 -10.33
C ILE A 450 7.47 31.68 -9.07
N ARG A 451 6.16 31.42 -9.19
CA ARG A 451 5.28 31.20 -8.04
C ARG A 451 5.32 29.71 -7.66
N GLY A 452 5.75 29.39 -6.45
CA GLY A 452 5.73 28.02 -5.95
C GLY A 452 4.34 27.58 -5.48
N THR A 453 4.00 26.31 -5.71
CA THR A 453 2.89 25.61 -5.06
C THR A 453 3.06 25.62 -3.53
N ARG A 454 1.97 25.82 -2.78
CA ARG A 454 1.97 25.88 -1.31
C ARG A 454 1.29 24.68 -0.69
N THR A 455 1.64 24.38 0.56
CA THR A 455 0.99 23.32 1.33
C THR A 455 -0.40 23.75 1.80
N GLN A 456 -1.31 22.78 1.86
CA GLN A 456 -2.63 22.96 2.43
C GLN A 456 -2.75 22.08 3.67
N GLN A 457 -3.24 22.64 4.78
CA GLN A 457 -3.43 21.91 6.04
C GLN A 457 -2.18 21.16 6.55
N GLY A 458 -0.98 21.63 6.16
CA GLY A 458 0.28 20.99 6.53
C GLY A 458 0.64 19.71 5.75
N PHE A 459 -0.16 19.32 4.75
CA PHE A 459 0.17 18.20 3.87
C PHE A 459 1.31 18.56 2.91
N GLN A 460 2.19 17.60 2.67
CA GLN A 460 3.24 17.71 1.66
C GLN A 460 2.60 17.80 0.28
N HIS A 461 3.10 18.71 -0.57
CA HIS A 461 2.69 18.80 -1.96
C HIS A 461 3.59 17.91 -2.81
N HIS A 462 3.02 17.31 -3.85
CA HIS A 462 3.74 16.42 -4.76
C HIS A 462 4.58 17.20 -5.78
N SER A 463 4.07 18.34 -6.25
CA SER A 463 4.78 19.26 -7.16
C SER A 463 6.10 19.73 -6.55
N GLN A 464 7.09 19.91 -7.39
CA GLN A 464 8.43 20.32 -7.01
C GLN A 464 8.80 21.65 -7.68
N PRO A 465 9.77 22.40 -7.15
CA PRO A 465 10.24 23.64 -7.76
C PRO A 465 10.64 23.50 -9.25
N PHE A 466 11.20 22.35 -9.66
CA PHE A 466 11.55 22.11 -11.06
C PHE A 466 10.32 22.06 -12.00
N ASP A 467 9.13 21.68 -11.51
CA ASP A 467 7.89 21.71 -12.29
C ASP A 467 7.52 23.13 -12.67
N GLU A 468 7.69 24.06 -11.73
CA GLU A 468 7.35 25.47 -11.90
C GLU A 468 8.32 26.16 -12.88
N TRP A 469 9.62 25.85 -12.79
CA TRP A 469 10.62 26.34 -13.74
C TRP A 469 10.45 25.74 -15.13
N LEU A 470 10.09 24.46 -15.22
CA LEU A 470 9.74 23.85 -16.50
C LEU A 470 8.52 24.53 -17.11
N GLY A 471 7.50 24.82 -16.29
CA GLY A 471 6.34 25.61 -16.69
C GLY A 471 6.74 27.00 -17.22
N HIS A 472 7.66 27.70 -16.55
CA HIS A 472 8.19 28.98 -17.03
C HIS A 472 8.84 28.86 -18.42
N TYR A 473 9.68 27.84 -18.64
CA TYR A 473 10.28 27.57 -19.95
C TYR A 473 9.23 27.26 -21.02
N LEU A 474 8.30 26.35 -20.75
CA LEU A 474 7.29 25.93 -21.72
C LEU A 474 6.41 27.10 -22.18
N ILE A 475 6.19 28.07 -21.30
CA ILE A 475 5.31 29.21 -21.55
C ILE A 475 6.05 30.39 -22.19
N ASN A 476 7.24 30.74 -21.69
CA ASN A 476 7.98 31.93 -22.13
C ASN A 476 9.14 31.63 -23.10
N GLY A 477 9.52 30.36 -23.27
CA GLY A 477 10.69 29.96 -24.07
C GLY A 477 12.04 30.27 -23.42
N ASP A 478 12.06 30.67 -22.14
CA ASP A 478 13.28 31.08 -21.44
C ASP A 478 14.19 29.88 -21.12
N ARG A 479 15.32 29.80 -21.82
CA ARG A 479 16.31 28.74 -21.65
C ARG A 479 16.97 28.74 -20.28
N THR A 480 17.10 29.90 -19.63
CA THR A 480 17.67 29.99 -18.28
C THR A 480 16.79 29.27 -17.27
N ALA A 481 15.47 29.35 -17.44
CA ALA A 481 14.50 28.61 -16.63
C ALA A 481 14.56 27.10 -16.90
N LEU A 482 14.77 26.68 -18.15
CA LEU A 482 14.99 25.26 -18.45
C LEU A 482 16.25 24.73 -17.76
N ASP A 483 17.37 25.46 -17.85
CA ASP A 483 18.61 25.09 -17.17
C ASP A 483 18.43 25.01 -15.65
N ARG A 484 17.56 25.87 -15.10
CA ARG A 484 17.21 25.84 -13.67
C ARG A 484 16.35 24.63 -13.32
N ALA A 485 15.33 24.31 -14.13
CA ALA A 485 14.50 23.12 -13.95
C ALA A 485 15.35 21.84 -13.98
N VAL A 486 16.28 21.73 -14.93
CA VAL A 486 17.21 20.61 -15.05
C VAL A 486 18.06 20.45 -13.79
N ARG A 487 18.68 21.54 -13.31
CA ARG A 487 19.50 21.49 -12.08
C ARG A 487 18.67 21.08 -10.85
N GLU A 488 17.50 21.68 -10.67
CA GLU A 488 16.64 21.37 -9.51
C GLU A 488 16.07 19.95 -9.58
N ALA A 489 15.81 19.42 -10.77
CA ALA A 489 15.43 18.03 -10.96
C ALA A 489 16.58 17.06 -10.68
N ASP A 490 17.81 17.42 -11.05
CA ASP A 490 19.00 16.63 -10.70
C ASP A 490 19.23 16.60 -9.18
N ASP A 491 19.07 17.74 -8.50
CA ASP A 491 19.10 17.82 -7.03
C ASP A 491 17.99 16.96 -6.39
N TYR A 492 16.78 17.01 -6.96
CA TYR A 492 15.66 16.18 -6.52
C TYR A 492 15.94 14.69 -6.70
N ILE A 493 16.45 14.27 -7.86
CA ILE A 493 16.84 12.87 -8.12
C ILE A 493 17.86 12.42 -7.09
N ALA A 494 18.89 13.24 -6.82
CA ALA A 494 19.90 12.91 -5.82
C ALA A 494 19.28 12.70 -4.43
N ALA A 495 18.33 13.55 -4.03
CA ALA A 495 17.72 13.53 -2.69
C ALA A 495 16.62 12.47 -2.50
N ALA A 496 15.72 12.32 -3.47
CA ALA A 496 14.51 11.51 -3.35
C ALA A 496 14.62 10.12 -3.99
N ILE A 497 15.55 9.95 -4.95
CA ILE A 497 15.69 8.70 -5.72
C ILE A 497 17.02 8.01 -5.40
N THR A 498 18.15 8.69 -5.62
CA THR A 498 19.48 8.08 -5.46
C THR A 498 19.79 7.79 -3.99
N ARG A 499 19.56 8.76 -3.09
CA ARG A 499 19.78 8.57 -1.64
C ARG A 499 18.87 7.53 -1.00
N ARG A 500 17.72 7.25 -1.61
CA ARG A 500 16.60 6.43 -1.09
C ARG A 500 15.99 6.99 0.21
N PRO A 501 14.68 7.26 0.28
CA PRO A 501 14.05 7.72 1.51
C PRO A 501 14.17 6.69 2.64
N SER A 502 14.55 7.14 3.84
CA SER A 502 14.75 6.26 5.01
C SER A 502 13.87 6.58 6.22
N VAL A 503 13.22 7.75 6.24
CA VAL A 503 12.39 8.19 7.37
C VAL A 503 11.03 7.48 7.32
N GLU A 504 10.55 6.96 8.44
CA GLU A 504 9.18 6.41 8.52
C GLU A 504 8.14 7.54 8.41
N LEU A 505 7.10 7.38 7.58
CA LEU A 505 6.06 8.41 7.34
C LEU A 505 4.83 8.30 8.26
N GLY A 506 4.66 7.18 8.96
CA GLY A 506 3.46 6.89 9.74
C GLY A 506 2.27 6.54 8.84
N THR A 507 1.06 6.95 9.22
CA THR A 507 -0.19 6.57 8.54
C THR A 507 -1.03 7.75 8.05
N GLN A 508 -0.62 8.98 8.38
CA GLN A 508 -1.34 10.21 8.04
C GLN A 508 -1.08 10.73 6.61
N PRO A 509 0.14 10.66 6.04
CA PRO A 509 0.41 11.26 4.75
C PRO A 509 -0.35 10.60 3.59
N PHE A 510 -0.70 11.39 2.57
CA PHE A 510 -1.29 10.89 1.33
C PHE A 510 -0.30 10.01 0.58
N PHE A 511 -0.76 8.86 0.08
CA PHE A 511 0.11 7.88 -0.55
C PHE A 511 0.82 8.47 -1.77
N LEU A 512 0.05 8.96 -2.74
CA LEU A 512 0.61 9.52 -3.99
C LEU A 512 1.55 10.70 -3.72
N MET A 513 1.26 11.54 -2.71
CA MET A 513 2.04 12.75 -2.46
C MET A 513 3.32 12.53 -1.64
N ALA A 514 3.32 11.57 -0.71
CA ALA A 514 4.40 11.42 0.27
C ALA A 514 5.22 10.12 0.11
N TYR A 515 4.59 9.04 -0.37
CA TYR A 515 5.23 7.74 -0.51
C TYR A 515 5.85 7.56 -1.91
N THR A 516 5.45 8.36 -2.88
CA THR A 516 5.92 8.25 -4.27
C THR A 516 6.75 9.47 -4.68
N PRO A 517 7.83 9.28 -5.46
CA PRO A 517 8.55 10.39 -6.08
C PRO A 517 7.67 11.17 -7.08
N ALA A 518 7.99 12.45 -7.29
CA ALA A 518 7.36 13.37 -8.25
C ALA A 518 7.71 13.01 -9.69
N TRP A 519 7.17 11.89 -10.16
CA TRP A 519 7.57 11.23 -11.40
C TRP A 519 7.01 11.89 -12.65
N GLU A 520 5.85 12.55 -12.55
CA GLU A 520 5.14 13.20 -13.65
C GLU A 520 5.98 14.34 -14.23
N GLY A 521 6.54 15.18 -13.35
CA GLY A 521 7.41 16.28 -13.73
C GLY A 521 8.74 15.83 -14.33
N LEU A 522 9.31 14.74 -13.81
CA LEU A 522 10.51 14.11 -14.35
C LEU A 522 10.25 13.53 -15.75
N LEU A 523 9.10 12.89 -15.96
CA LEU A 523 8.70 12.42 -17.29
C LEU A 523 8.57 13.61 -18.25
N ARG A 524 7.96 14.71 -17.81
CA ARG A 524 7.82 15.91 -18.63
C ARG A 524 9.17 16.54 -18.99
N LEU A 525 10.13 16.55 -18.07
CA LEU A 525 11.51 16.98 -18.36
C LEU A 525 12.16 16.10 -19.42
N HIS A 526 12.00 14.78 -19.32
CA HIS A 526 12.50 13.87 -20.36
C HIS A 526 11.91 14.18 -21.73
N GLU A 527 10.60 14.41 -21.83
CA GLU A 527 9.94 14.75 -23.10
C GLU A 527 10.49 16.05 -23.72
N VAL A 528 10.90 17.00 -22.88
CA VAL A 528 11.41 18.31 -23.31
C VAL A 528 12.90 18.26 -23.66
N THR A 529 13.71 17.52 -22.91
CA THR A 529 15.19 17.52 -23.06
C THR A 529 15.72 16.31 -23.81
N GLY A 530 14.96 15.20 -23.85
CA GLY A 530 15.40 13.90 -24.36
C GLY A 530 16.37 13.15 -23.42
N GLU A 531 16.66 13.69 -22.24
CA GLU A 531 17.68 13.12 -21.36
C GLU A 531 17.15 11.89 -20.61
N LYS A 532 17.83 10.74 -20.80
CA LYS A 532 17.38 9.44 -20.27
C LYS A 532 17.33 9.39 -18.73
N ARG A 533 18.17 10.16 -18.03
CA ARG A 533 18.20 10.15 -16.55
C ARG A 533 16.86 10.56 -15.92
N PHE A 534 16.14 11.49 -16.56
CA PHE A 534 14.81 11.90 -16.11
C PHE A 534 13.76 10.82 -16.36
N LEU A 535 13.84 10.11 -17.50
CA LEU A 535 12.99 8.96 -17.77
C LEU A 535 13.22 7.82 -16.78
N ASP A 536 14.48 7.49 -16.49
CA ASP A 536 14.84 6.43 -15.54
C ASP A 536 14.31 6.76 -14.14
N ALA A 537 14.44 8.02 -13.72
CA ALA A 537 13.93 8.53 -12.45
C ALA A 537 12.39 8.52 -12.39
N ALA A 538 11.73 8.97 -13.45
CA ALA A 538 10.26 8.92 -13.58
C ALA A 538 9.74 7.47 -13.54
N ALA A 539 10.40 6.55 -14.26
CA ALA A 539 10.03 5.15 -14.27
C ALA A 539 10.12 4.54 -12.87
N LEU A 540 11.13 4.87 -12.07
CA LEU A 540 11.20 4.43 -10.67
C LEU A 540 10.03 4.97 -9.84
N GLY A 541 9.69 6.25 -9.98
CA GLY A 541 8.58 6.84 -9.24
C GLY A 541 7.23 6.24 -9.62
N ALA A 542 6.99 6.02 -10.92
CA ALA A 542 5.80 5.32 -11.41
C ALA A 542 5.73 3.86 -10.89
N ARG A 543 6.86 3.16 -10.78
CA ARG A 543 6.91 1.83 -10.13
C ARG A 543 6.50 1.89 -8.66
N MET A 544 6.83 2.95 -7.94
CA MET A 544 6.38 3.14 -6.55
C MET A 544 4.88 3.37 -6.45
N VAL A 545 4.30 4.15 -7.37
CA VAL A 545 2.84 4.33 -7.47
C VAL A 545 2.14 2.98 -7.58
N MET A 546 2.66 2.08 -8.43
CA MET A 546 2.10 0.73 -8.61
C MET A 546 1.99 -0.06 -7.31
N THR A 547 2.90 0.14 -6.35
CA THR A 547 2.88 -0.60 -5.08
C THR A 547 1.70 -0.22 -4.18
N GLY A 548 1.11 0.96 -4.37
CA GLY A 548 -0.12 1.37 -3.69
C GLY A 548 -1.40 1.02 -4.45
N MET A 549 -1.31 0.37 -5.61
CA MET A 549 -2.45 -0.05 -6.40
C MET A 549 -2.79 -1.52 -6.10
N TRP A 550 -4.07 -1.82 -5.90
CA TRP A 550 -4.51 -3.18 -5.64
C TRP A 550 -4.21 -4.10 -6.83
N THR A 551 -3.62 -5.26 -6.56
CA THR A 551 -3.33 -6.32 -7.56
C THR A 551 -4.10 -7.62 -7.27
N GLN A 552 -4.88 -7.63 -6.19
CA GLN A 552 -5.72 -8.73 -5.73
C GLN A 552 -7.08 -8.21 -5.19
N PRO A 553 -8.06 -9.08 -4.94
CA PRO A 553 -8.13 -10.45 -5.43
C PRO A 553 -8.33 -10.47 -6.95
N THR A 554 -7.87 -11.53 -7.62
CA THR A 554 -8.15 -11.73 -9.04
C THR A 554 -9.67 -11.84 -9.24
N PRO A 555 -10.26 -11.12 -10.22
CA PRO A 555 -11.68 -11.25 -10.48
C PRO A 555 -12.06 -12.69 -10.86
N ILE A 556 -13.24 -13.11 -10.41
CA ILE A 556 -13.84 -14.34 -10.91
C ILE A 556 -14.47 -14.11 -12.28
N ALA A 557 -14.46 -15.15 -13.12
CA ALA A 557 -15.15 -15.11 -14.40
C ALA A 557 -16.68 -15.16 -14.20
N GLY A 558 -17.42 -14.44 -15.05
CA GLY A 558 -18.87 -14.38 -15.01
C GLY A 558 -19.42 -13.37 -14.00
N ASP A 559 -20.68 -13.55 -13.62
CA ASP A 559 -21.41 -12.63 -12.76
C ASP A 559 -21.28 -13.00 -11.28
N VAL A 560 -21.20 -11.97 -10.44
CA VAL A 560 -21.34 -12.02 -8.98
C VAL A 560 -22.64 -11.37 -8.54
N VAL A 561 -23.19 -11.87 -7.43
CA VAL A 561 -24.29 -11.20 -6.75
C VAL A 561 -23.73 -10.05 -5.92
N ILE A 562 -24.20 -8.84 -6.20
CA ILE A 562 -23.95 -7.66 -5.36
C ILE A 562 -25.19 -7.28 -4.59
N HIS A 563 -24.97 -6.72 -3.41
CA HIS A 563 -26.00 -6.30 -2.47
C HIS A 563 -26.96 -7.43 -2.06
N PRO A 564 -26.46 -8.60 -1.64
CA PRO A 564 -27.31 -9.73 -1.28
C PRO A 564 -28.33 -9.32 -0.20
N GLY A 565 -29.59 -9.70 -0.40
CA GLY A 565 -30.69 -9.32 0.49
C GLY A 565 -31.08 -7.84 0.43
N ASN A 566 -30.81 -7.16 -0.70
CA ASN A 566 -31.01 -5.72 -0.89
C ASN A 566 -30.23 -4.85 0.12
N TYR A 567 -29.05 -5.32 0.51
CA TYR A 567 -28.23 -4.72 1.55
C TYR A 567 -26.78 -4.52 1.08
N CYS A 568 -26.23 -3.32 1.32
CA CYS A 568 -24.81 -3.06 1.11
C CYS A 568 -24.03 -3.17 2.44
N HIS A 569 -23.06 -4.07 2.48
CA HIS A 569 -22.00 -4.08 3.49
C HIS A 569 -20.95 -3.00 3.16
N GLY A 570 -20.55 -2.19 4.15
CA GLY A 570 -19.55 -1.13 4.04
C GLY A 570 -19.70 -0.06 5.12
N ASP A 571 -18.73 0.86 5.24
CA ASP A 571 -18.92 2.12 5.98
C ASP A 571 -19.99 2.94 5.26
N LYS A 572 -21.23 2.77 5.70
CA LYS A 572 -22.28 3.77 5.52
C LYS A 572 -21.71 5.02 6.17
N LEU A 573 -21.35 6.03 5.37
CA LEU A 573 -20.97 7.32 5.93
C LEU A 573 -22.09 7.75 6.91
N ASP A 574 -21.85 7.54 8.21
CA ASP A 574 -22.67 8.11 9.30
C ASP A 574 -22.49 9.63 9.35
N ARG A 575 -21.52 10.14 8.56
CA ARG A 575 -21.29 11.55 8.34
C ARG A 575 -22.38 12.09 7.41
N LEU A 576 -23.22 12.95 7.97
CA LEU A 576 -23.99 13.89 7.17
C LEU A 576 -23.01 14.85 6.49
N LEU A 577 -23.17 15.00 5.18
CA LEU A 577 -22.43 15.91 4.33
C LEU A 577 -23.27 17.17 4.09
N HIS A 578 -22.69 18.19 3.47
CA HIS A 578 -23.35 19.48 3.27
C HIS A 578 -23.51 19.88 1.80
N LYS A 579 -24.69 20.37 1.44
CA LYS A 579 -24.94 21.19 0.25
C LYS A 579 -25.33 22.58 0.74
N GLY A 580 -24.34 23.46 0.89
CA GLY A 580 -24.54 24.74 1.54
C GLY A 580 -24.95 24.55 3.00
N GLU A 581 -26.14 25.02 3.36
CA GLU A 581 -26.68 24.89 4.71
C GLU A 581 -27.40 23.55 4.96
N ILE A 582 -27.73 22.82 3.89
CA ILE A 582 -28.52 21.59 3.95
C ILE A 582 -27.60 20.41 4.23
N GLU A 583 -27.95 19.62 5.24
CA GLU A 583 -27.33 18.33 5.48
C GLU A 583 -27.97 17.26 4.59
N PHE A 584 -27.12 16.41 4.00
CA PHE A 584 -27.54 15.32 3.14
C PHE A 584 -26.60 14.13 3.26
N ARG A 585 -27.01 13.00 2.67
CA ARG A 585 -26.21 11.78 2.63
C ARG A 585 -25.88 11.39 1.20
N LEU A 586 -24.60 11.29 0.88
CA LEU A 586 -24.10 10.63 -0.33
C LEU A 586 -23.82 9.15 -0.06
N GLY A 587 -23.98 8.32 -1.09
CA GLY A 587 -23.76 6.87 -1.01
C GLY A 587 -25.03 6.07 -0.72
N TRP A 588 -24.88 4.74 -0.68
CA TRP A 588 -25.97 3.77 -0.54
C TRP A 588 -25.72 2.82 0.65
N PRO A 589 -26.76 2.30 1.34
CA PRO A 589 -28.17 2.63 1.18
C PRO A 589 -28.52 3.97 1.82
N ARG A 590 -29.36 4.78 1.17
CA ARG A 590 -29.94 6.03 1.74
C ARG A 590 -31.19 5.72 2.55
N GLN A 591 -31.98 4.75 2.10
CA GLN A 591 -33.14 4.19 2.79
C GLN A 591 -33.18 2.66 2.66
N ALA A 592 -33.96 1.98 3.52
CA ALA A 592 -34.09 0.52 3.44
C ALA A 592 -34.56 0.08 2.05
N GLY A 593 -33.88 -0.91 1.46
CA GLY A 593 -34.24 -1.50 0.16
C GLY A 593 -33.79 -0.71 -1.08
N ASP A 594 -33.11 0.43 -0.94
CA ASP A 594 -32.66 1.23 -2.09
C ASP A 594 -31.34 0.77 -2.71
N THR A 595 -30.80 -0.35 -2.25
CA THR A 595 -29.64 -1.01 -2.83
C THR A 595 -30.04 -2.43 -3.27
N PRO A 596 -30.79 -2.56 -4.37
CA PRO A 596 -31.36 -3.85 -4.76
C PRO A 596 -30.26 -4.86 -5.10
N GLU A 597 -30.52 -6.11 -4.71
CA GLU A 597 -29.71 -7.25 -5.11
C GLU A 597 -29.70 -7.36 -6.64
N ARG A 598 -28.52 -7.52 -7.23
CA ARG A 598 -28.38 -7.70 -8.68
C ARG A 598 -27.11 -8.49 -9.01
N LYS A 599 -27.06 -8.97 -10.24
CA LYS A 599 -25.85 -9.56 -10.81
C LYS A 599 -25.02 -8.49 -11.50
N ALA A 600 -23.71 -8.57 -11.33
CA ALA A 600 -22.74 -7.73 -12.02
C ALA A 600 -21.53 -8.58 -12.44
N PRO A 601 -20.87 -8.29 -13.57
CA PRO A 601 -19.65 -8.99 -13.94
C PRO A 601 -18.59 -8.86 -12.84
N GLY A 602 -17.91 -9.96 -12.49
CA GLY A 602 -16.90 -9.99 -11.43
C GLY A 602 -15.76 -8.99 -11.67
N TRP A 603 -15.37 -8.78 -12.92
CA TRP A 603 -14.36 -7.78 -13.28
C TRP A 603 -14.75 -6.35 -12.92
N LEU A 604 -16.04 -6.01 -12.96
CA LEU A 604 -16.52 -4.65 -12.75
C LEU A 604 -16.36 -4.21 -11.29
N VAL A 605 -16.58 -5.14 -10.37
CA VAL A 605 -16.56 -4.88 -8.92
C VAL A 605 -15.23 -5.19 -8.26
N SER A 606 -14.24 -5.61 -9.05
CA SER A 606 -12.88 -5.87 -8.57
C SER A 606 -12.20 -4.57 -8.13
N PRO A 607 -11.48 -4.56 -6.99
CA PRO A 607 -10.72 -3.39 -6.53
C PRO A 607 -9.39 -3.23 -7.28
N VAL A 608 -8.98 -4.21 -8.09
CA VAL A 608 -7.67 -4.18 -8.75
C VAL A 608 -7.53 -2.97 -9.68
N GLY A 609 -6.41 -2.25 -9.56
CA GLY A 609 -6.14 -0.98 -10.25
C GLY A 609 -6.58 0.28 -9.48
N LEU A 610 -7.27 0.13 -8.34
CA LEU A 610 -7.59 1.25 -7.45
C LEU A 610 -6.43 1.50 -6.47
N GLY A 611 -6.11 2.77 -6.20
CA GLY A 611 -5.05 3.18 -5.26
C GLY A 611 -5.58 3.68 -3.93
N PHE A 612 -4.72 3.90 -2.93
CA PHE A 612 -5.14 4.47 -1.63
C PHE A 612 -4.99 5.99 -1.57
N GLU A 613 -5.88 6.64 -0.84
CA GLU A 613 -5.69 8.03 -0.41
C GLU A 613 -4.64 8.16 0.70
N GLN A 614 -4.96 7.65 1.89
CA GLN A 614 -4.10 7.66 3.08
C GLN A 614 -4.29 6.34 3.85
N PRO A 615 -3.26 5.80 4.52
CA PRO A 615 -3.45 4.65 5.39
C PRO A 615 -4.53 4.88 6.47
N THR A 616 -4.64 6.09 7.04
CA THR A 616 -5.68 6.45 8.03
C THR A 616 -7.10 6.46 7.50
N THR A 617 -7.28 6.57 6.18
CA THR A 617 -8.61 6.51 5.55
C THR A 617 -9.08 5.07 5.34
N TYR A 618 -8.19 4.10 5.57
CA TYR A 618 -8.52 2.69 5.69
C TYR A 618 -9.09 2.40 7.09
N THR A 619 -10.39 2.59 7.26
CA THR A 619 -11.08 2.37 8.55
C THR A 619 -11.94 1.12 8.52
N TYR A 620 -12.32 0.60 9.68
CA TYR A 620 -13.27 -0.50 9.81
C TYR A 620 -14.37 -0.16 10.81
N LYS A 621 -15.60 -0.51 10.46
CA LYS A 621 -16.76 -0.62 11.36
C LYS A 621 -17.40 -1.98 11.16
N ASP A 622 -18.27 -2.41 12.08
CA ASP A 622 -18.91 -3.74 12.12
C ASP A 622 -19.62 -4.19 10.81
N ASN A 623 -19.78 -3.30 9.83
CA ASN A 623 -20.38 -3.59 8.53
C ASN A 623 -19.40 -3.51 7.33
N GLY A 624 -18.11 -3.22 7.51
CA GLY A 624 -17.11 -3.20 6.42
C GLY A 624 -16.03 -2.13 6.59
N GLY A 625 -15.04 -2.17 5.69
CA GLY A 625 -13.95 -1.19 5.63
C GLY A 625 -14.32 0.08 4.84
N ARG A 626 -13.83 1.25 5.26
CA ARG A 626 -13.75 2.45 4.41
C ARG A 626 -12.45 2.35 3.62
N MET A 627 -12.55 2.52 2.31
CA MET A 627 -11.40 2.78 1.44
C MET A 627 -11.72 3.99 0.61
N ILE A 628 -10.97 5.08 0.83
CA ILE A 628 -10.94 6.12 -0.18
C ILE A 628 -9.93 5.68 -1.22
N PHE A 629 -10.48 5.22 -2.33
CA PHE A 629 -9.68 4.87 -3.47
C PHE A 629 -9.34 6.13 -4.26
N GLN A 630 -8.06 6.33 -4.54
CA GLN A 630 -7.61 7.33 -5.48
C GLN A 630 -7.43 6.68 -6.84
N ALA A 631 -7.90 7.39 -7.87
CA ALA A 631 -7.47 7.13 -9.22
C ALA A 631 -6.00 7.55 -9.37
N PRO A 632 -5.16 6.78 -10.09
CA PRO A 632 -3.75 7.09 -10.27
C PRO A 632 -3.46 8.21 -11.28
N TRP A 633 -4.47 8.97 -11.74
CA TRP A 633 -4.36 9.95 -12.82
C TRP A 633 -4.65 11.38 -12.39
#